data_AF-A0A7X7Q038-F1
#
_entry.id   AF-A0A7X7Q038-F1
#
_cell.length_a   1.000
_cell.length_b   1.000
_cell.length_c   1.000
_cell.angle_alpha   90.00
_cell.angle_beta   90.00
_cell.angle_gamma   90.00
#
_symmetry.space_group_name_H-M   'P 1'
#
loop_
_entity.id
_entity.type
_entity.pdbx_description
1 polymer ?
#
loop_
_entity_poly.entity_id
_entity_poly.type
_entity_poly.pdbx_seq_one_letter_code
_entity_poly.pdbx_strand_id
1 'polypeptide(L)' 'MDAKFQGKGHGINALIELLEYLKSDYCVTEVSTTYLYGNERAKHVYEKVGFIETEVIDEEDVHEVNMVIRL' A
#
# COMPACT_ATOMS: atom_id res chain seq x y z
N MET A 1 8.34 5.40 -15.12
CA MET A 1 9.14 4.76 -14.05
C MET A 1 9.97 3.62 -14.66
N ASP A 2 11.24 3.51 -14.26
CA ASP A 2 12.24 2.61 -14.84
C ASP A 2 11.94 1.13 -14.49
N ALA A 3 11.74 0.29 -15.52
CA ALA A 3 11.40 -1.13 -15.36
C ALA A 3 12.52 -1.97 -14.72
N LYS A 4 13.74 -1.40 -14.58
CA LYS A 4 14.95 -2.10 -14.14
C LYS A 4 15.08 -2.32 -12.63
N PHE A 5 14.27 -1.65 -11.80
CA PHE A 5 14.34 -1.74 -10.33
C PHE A 5 13.13 -2.42 -9.68
N GLN A 6 12.19 -2.89 -10.51
CA GLN A 6 11.02 -3.62 -10.07
C GLN A 6 11.39 -5.06 -9.66
N GLY A 7 11.03 -5.49 -8.44
CA GLY A 7 11.09 -6.91 -8.04
C GLY A 7 12.23 -7.34 -7.12
N LYS A 8 12.97 -6.42 -6.50
CA LYS A 8 14.07 -6.72 -5.55
C LYS A 8 13.74 -6.48 -4.06
N GLY A 9 12.47 -6.33 -3.71
CA GLY A 9 12.04 -6.11 -2.32
C GLY A 9 12.22 -4.69 -1.79
N HIS A 10 12.92 -3.80 -2.50
CA HIS A 10 13.15 -2.42 -2.07
C HIS A 10 11.85 -1.63 -1.78
N GLY A 11 10.80 -1.85 -2.57
CA GLY A 11 9.51 -1.21 -2.33
C GLY A 11 8.83 -1.66 -1.03
N ILE A 12 9.01 -2.92 -0.63
CA ILE A 12 8.48 -3.44 0.63
C ILE A 12 9.28 -2.87 1.80
N ASN A 13 10.61 -2.90 1.74
CA ASN A 13 11.45 -2.38 2.82
C ASN A 13 11.24 -0.88 3.03
N ALA A 14 11.18 -0.09 1.96
CA ALA A 14 10.91 1.34 2.06
C ALA A 14 9.52 1.65 2.66
N LEU A 15 8.51 0.83 2.33
CA LEU A 15 7.18 0.99 2.92
C LEU A 15 7.19 0.63 4.40
N ILE A 16 7.90 -0.43 4.81
CA ILE A 16 8.05 -0.80 6.23
C ILE A 16 8.75 0.33 7.01
N GLU A 17 9.88 0.83 6.50
CA GLU A 17 10.62 1.94 7.14
C GLU A 17 9.75 3.20 7.26
N LEU A 18 8.93 3.50 6.25
CA LEU A 18 7.98 4.61 6.30
C LEU A 18 6.92 4.40 7.39
N LEU A 19 6.34 3.21 7.50
CA LEU A 19 5.31 2.92 8.52
C LEU A 19 5.90 2.96 9.93
N GLU A 20 7.12 2.44 10.12
CA GLU A 20 7.84 2.54 11.39
C GLU A 20 8.08 4.01 11.77
N TYR A 21 8.51 4.83 10.82
CA TYR A 21 8.70 6.26 11.01
C TYR A 21 7.40 7.00 11.37
N LEU A 22 6.30 6.71 10.67
CA LEU A 22 4.98 7.28 10.98
C LEU A 22 4.49 6.89 12.38
N LYS A 23 4.76 5.64 12.79
CA LYS A 23 4.42 5.14 14.11
C LYS A 23 5.27 5.81 15.20
N SER A 24 6.58 5.92 15.03
CA SER A 24 7.50 6.41 16.06
C SER A 24 7.45 7.91 16.24
N ASP A 25 7.40 8.67 15.14
CA ASP A 25 7.63 10.11 15.17
C ASP A 25 6.32 10.90 15.18
N TYR A 26 5.24 10.30 14.68
CA TYR A 26 3.94 10.95 14.55
C TYR A 26 2.81 10.24 15.33
N CYS A 27 3.12 9.14 16.02
CA CYS A 27 2.13 8.34 16.76
C CYS A 27 0.91 7.94 15.90
N VAL A 28 1.12 7.75 14.59
CA VAL A 28 0.05 7.32 13.68
C VAL A 28 -0.40 5.91 14.07
N THR A 29 -1.71 5.71 14.20
CA THR A 29 -2.32 4.44 14.58
C THR A 29 -2.93 3.67 13.40
N GLU A 30 -3.20 4.36 12.29
CA GLU A 30 -3.84 3.80 11.12
C GLU A 30 -3.36 4.53 9.86
N VAL A 31 -3.07 3.79 8.80
CA VAL A 31 -2.67 4.32 7.49
C VAL A 31 -3.55 3.67 6.43
N SER A 32 -4.07 4.48 5.51
CA SER A 32 -4.81 4.02 4.34
C SER A 32 -4.03 4.26 3.05
N THR A 33 -4.29 3.43 2.05
CA THR A 33 -3.76 3.53 0.69
C THR A 33 -4.76 2.98 -0.31
N THR A 34 -4.59 3.25 -1.60
CA THR A 34 -5.40 2.64 -2.67
C THR A 34 -4.52 1.93 -3.70
N TYR A 35 -5.12 1.04 -4.49
CA TYR A 35 -4.52 0.52 -5.70
C TYR A 35 -5.56 0.40 -6.83
N LEU A 36 -5.12 0.61 -8.07
CA LEU A 36 -5.97 0.38 -9.25
C LEU A 36 -6.42 -1.07 -9.32
N TYR A 37 -7.72 -1.31 -9.43
CA TYR A 37 -8.28 -2.65 -9.52
C TYR A 37 -7.63 -3.47 -10.65
N GLY A 38 -7.36 -4.75 -10.39
CA GLY A 38 -6.59 -5.63 -11.27
C GLY A 38 -5.07 -5.45 -11.20
N ASN A 39 -4.56 -4.47 -10.45
CA ASN A 39 -3.14 -4.35 -10.15
C ASN A 39 -2.73 -5.28 -9.00
N GLU A 40 -2.77 -6.59 -9.27
CA GLU A 40 -2.45 -7.66 -8.31
C GLU A 40 -1.04 -7.53 -7.72
N ARG A 41 -0.13 -6.91 -8.47
CA ARG A 41 1.23 -6.66 -7.98
C ARG A 41 1.25 -5.64 -6.84
N ALA A 42 0.50 -4.55 -6.96
CA ALA A 42 0.40 -3.54 -5.91
C ALA A 42 -0.31 -4.12 -4.68
N LYS A 43 -1.44 -4.79 -4.89
CA LYS A 43 -2.16 -5.55 -3.87
C LYS A 43 -1.21 -6.44 -3.05
N HIS A 44 -0.46 -7.33 -3.72
CA HIS A 44 0.44 -8.26 -3.04
C HIS A 44 1.57 -7.59 -2.26
N VAL A 45 2.02 -6.40 -2.69
CA VAL A 45 3.01 -5.62 -1.92
C VAL A 45 2.39 -5.09 -0.64
N TYR A 46 1.18 -4.53 -0.70
CA TYR A 46 0.49 -3.99 0.46
C TYR A 46 0.07 -5.09 1.45
N GLU A 47 -0.47 -6.21 0.96
CA GLU A 47 -0.82 -7.38 1.78
C GLU A 47 0.40 -7.94 2.53
N LYS A 48 1.57 -8.00 1.89
CA LYS A 48 2.81 -8.46 2.54
C LYS A 48 3.26 -7.59 3.70
N VAL A 49 2.92 -6.30 3.67
CA VAL A 49 3.26 -5.35 4.74
C VAL A 49 2.22 -5.36 5.85
N GLY A 50 1.00 -5.87 5.58
CA GLY A 50 -0.07 -6.03 6.56
C GLY A 50 -1.30 -5.16 6.32
N PHE A 51 -1.39 -4.49 5.15
CA PHE A 51 -2.62 -3.81 4.75
C PHE A 51 -3.73 -4.83 4.41
N ILE A 52 -4.97 -4.46 4.70
CA ILE A 52 -6.17 -5.22 4.36
C ILE A 52 -7.11 -4.38 3.49
N GLU A 53 -7.73 -4.99 2.48
CA GLU A 53 -8.74 -4.33 1.64
C GLU A 53 -9.98 -3.94 2.47
N THR A 54 -10.56 -2.78 2.18
CA THR A 54 -11.74 -2.28 2.89
C THR A 54 -12.92 -1.99 1.98
N GLU A 55 -12.67 -1.38 0.82
CA GLU A 55 -13.71 -0.89 -0.08
C GLU A 55 -13.23 -0.89 -1.52
N VAL A 56 -14.12 -1.21 -2.45
CA VAL A 56 -13.89 -1.05 -3.88
C VAL A 56 -14.65 0.19 -4.34
N ILE A 57 -13.93 1.17 -4.88
CA ILE A 57 -14.49 2.36 -5.50
C ILE A 57 -14.63 2.08 -6.99
N ASP A 58 -15.87 2.07 -7.47
CA ASP A 58 -16.22 1.85 -8.87
C ASP A 58 -17.09 3.03 -9.36
N GLU A 59 -16.41 4.09 -9.80
CA GLU A 59 -17.00 5.32 -10.32
C GLU A 59 -16.56 5.55 -11.77
N GLU A 60 -17.20 6.49 -12.47
CA GLU A 60 -16.85 6.82 -13.84
C GLU A 60 -15.38 7.26 -13.91
N ASP A 61 -14.55 6.53 -14.67
CA ASP A 61 -13.09 6.67 -14.77
C ASP A 61 -12.25 6.32 -13.52
N VAL A 62 -12.85 5.77 -12.45
CA VAL A 62 -12.14 5.34 -11.24
C VAL A 62 -12.53 3.90 -10.86
N HIS A 63 -11.55 3.00 -10.91
CA HIS A 63 -11.70 1.63 -10.42
C HIS A 63 -10.53 1.30 -9.49
N GLU A 64 -10.69 1.59 -8.20
CA GLU A 64 -9.66 1.48 -7.16
C GLU A 64 -10.15 0.67 -5.96
N VAL A 65 -9.21 0.12 -5.21
CA VAL A 65 -9.48 -0.62 -3.98
C VAL A 65 -8.73 0.05 -2.83
N ASN A 66 -9.49 0.48 -1.83
CA ASN A 66 -8.99 1.03 -0.57
C ASN A 66 -8.42 -0.08 0.31
N MET A 67 -7.30 0.19 0.96
CA MET A 67 -6.68 -0.68 1.94
C MET A 67 -6.27 0.08 3.20
N VAL A 68 -6.23 -0.60 4.34
CA VAL A 68 -5.85 -0.03 5.64
C VAL A 68 -4.90 -0.92 6.41
N ILE A 69 -3.97 -0.33 7.17
CA ILE A 69 -3.14 -1.02 8.18
C ILE A 69 -3.24 -0.28 9.50
N ARG A 70 -3.26 -1.03 10.60
CA ARG A 70 -3.13 -0.50 11.96
C ARG A 70 -1.71 -0.71 12.47
N LEU A 71 -1.08 0.39 12.93
CA LEU A 71 0.33 0.44 13.32
C LEU A 71 0.55 0.08 14.79
#